data_AF-A0A9D6H976-F1
#
_entry.id   AF-A0A9D6H976-F1
#
_cell.length_a   1.000
_cell.length_b   1.000
_cell.length_c   1.000
_cell.angle_alpha   90.00
_cell.angle_beta   90.00
_cell.angle_gamma   90.00
#
_symmetry.space_group_name_H-M   'P 1'
#
loop_
_entity.id
_entity.type
_entity.pdbx_description
1 polymer ?
#
loop_
_entity_poly.entity_id
_entity_poly.type
_entity_poly.pdbx_seq_one_letter_code
_entity_poly.pdbx_strand_id
1 'polypeptide(L)'
;MCKHFLVLALFSSALPLWSATEFHHFTAIMSPSAENPVISDKTGAGEAAIGIRLERGADGAITDAVIDFDIQLYLGQAEQLVAMHIHRAGPGANGPIVISSGGLDFSTPAIDAEAGDLRIFKQRLASMDPTVLEAVAGILANPGGYYVNIHSTSKRSGLIRGQLQNSPETLISMATQQGADNGEAIDTLTELAMTLRTTVNNIARRLGLVPAP
;
A
#
# COMPACT_ATOMS: atom_id res chain seq x y z
N MET A 1 26.40 -29.48 63.47
CA MET A 1 25.57 -29.82 62.29
C MET A 1 24.64 -28.64 62.02
N CYS A 2 24.90 -27.84 60.98
CA CYS A 2 23.86 -27.03 60.33
C CYS A 2 24.38 -26.65 58.93
N LYS A 3 23.89 -27.36 57.92
CA LYS A 3 24.27 -27.15 56.51
C LYS A 3 23.44 -25.98 55.97
N HIS A 4 24.10 -24.89 55.59
CA HIS A 4 23.46 -23.79 54.87
C HIS A 4 23.32 -24.19 53.40
N PHE A 5 22.11 -24.49 52.96
CA PHE A 5 21.78 -24.61 51.53
C PHE A 5 21.43 -23.22 51.00
N LEU A 6 22.30 -22.67 50.16
CA LEU A 6 21.98 -21.51 49.33
C LEU A 6 21.19 -22.02 48.12
N VAL A 7 19.88 -21.81 48.10
CA VAL A 7 19.05 -22.05 46.92
C VAL A 7 19.15 -20.83 46.03
N LEU A 8 19.96 -20.93 44.97
CA LEU A 8 20.00 -19.93 43.89
C LEU A 8 18.78 -20.14 43.00
N ALA A 9 17.71 -19.36 43.23
CA ALA A 9 16.55 -19.35 42.35
C ALA A 9 16.93 -18.66 41.03
N LEU A 10 17.15 -19.45 39.97
CA LEU A 10 17.19 -18.96 38.59
C LEU A 10 15.78 -18.49 38.21
N PHE A 11 15.52 -17.20 38.32
CA PHE A 11 14.39 -16.57 37.64
C PHE A 11 14.69 -16.57 36.14
N SER A 12 14.27 -17.61 35.42
CA SER A 12 14.13 -17.55 33.98
C SER A 12 12.95 -16.61 33.68
N SER A 13 13.23 -15.32 33.46
CA SER A 13 12.26 -14.39 32.94
C SER A 13 11.93 -14.81 31.51
N ALA A 14 10.94 -15.68 31.35
CA ALA A 14 10.24 -15.81 30.08
C ALA A 14 9.52 -14.48 29.85
N LEU A 15 10.17 -13.55 29.14
CA LEU A 15 9.49 -12.36 28.64
C LEU A 15 8.33 -12.87 27.78
N PRO A 16 7.08 -12.44 28.02
CA PRO A 16 6.01 -12.75 27.10
C PRO A 16 6.41 -12.19 25.73
N LEU A 17 6.54 -13.08 24.75
CA LEU A 17 6.69 -12.69 23.35
C LEU A 17 5.35 -12.07 22.94
N TRP A 18 5.21 -10.76 23.13
CA TRP A 18 4.11 -10.03 22.53
C TRP A 18 4.32 -10.04 21.02
N SER A 19 3.45 -10.77 20.30
CA SER A 19 3.20 -10.47 18.89
C SER A 19 2.62 -9.06 18.87
N ALA A 20 3.38 -8.11 18.33
CA ALA A 20 2.90 -6.76 18.11
C ALA A 20 2.20 -6.74 16.75
N THR A 21 0.91 -6.43 16.76
CA THR A 21 0.18 -6.12 15.53
C THR A 21 0.65 -4.76 15.00
N GLU A 22 1.22 -4.74 13.81
CA GLU A 22 1.65 -3.51 13.13
C GLU A 22 0.61 -3.10 12.07
N PHE A 23 0.47 -1.80 11.87
CA PHE A 23 -0.40 -1.22 10.84
C PHE A 23 0.39 -0.25 9.96
N HIS A 24 0.31 -0.44 8.65
CA HIS A 24 0.97 0.36 7.63
C HIS A 24 -0.04 0.78 6.56
N HIS A 25 0.05 2.01 6.08
CA HIS A 25 -0.87 2.54 5.08
C HIS A 25 -0.10 3.08 3.88
N PHE A 26 -0.56 2.69 2.69
CA PHE A 26 0.00 3.11 1.41
C PHE A 26 -1.12 3.64 0.52
N THR A 27 -0.74 4.47 -0.44
CA THR A 27 -1.65 4.97 -1.47
C THR A 27 -1.04 4.76 -2.84
N ALA A 28 -1.87 4.66 -3.88
CA ALA A 28 -1.46 4.77 -5.27
C ALA A 28 -2.46 5.62 -6.04
N ILE A 29 -1.97 6.68 -6.69
CA ILE A 29 -2.76 7.46 -7.65
C ILE A 29 -2.58 6.81 -9.02
N MET A 30 -3.70 6.35 -9.58
CA MET A 30 -3.72 5.51 -10.77
C MET A 30 -4.29 6.25 -11.97
N SER A 31 -3.74 5.99 -13.16
CA SER A 31 -4.28 6.51 -14.43
C SER A 31 -4.01 5.55 -15.60
N PRO A 32 -4.88 5.49 -16.63
CA PRO A 32 -4.59 4.68 -17.83
C PRO A 32 -3.29 5.12 -18.53
N SER A 33 -2.96 6.41 -18.43
CA SER A 33 -1.70 6.95 -18.96
C SER A 33 -0.45 6.44 -18.23
N ALA A 34 -0.61 5.89 -17.03
CA ALA A 34 0.50 5.33 -16.29
C ALA A 34 0.89 3.94 -16.81
N GLU A 35 0.00 3.22 -17.51
CA GLU A 35 0.23 1.87 -18.05
C GLU A 35 1.47 1.77 -18.96
N ASN A 36 1.98 0.54 -19.14
CA ASN A 36 3.01 0.25 -20.12
C ASN A 36 2.63 -0.98 -20.98
N PRO A 37 2.28 -0.79 -22.27
CA PRO A 37 2.29 0.48 -23.00
C PRO A 37 1.21 1.46 -22.50
N VAL A 38 1.44 2.75 -22.71
CA VAL A 38 0.53 3.83 -22.33
C VAL A 38 -0.83 3.64 -23.03
N ILE A 39 -1.92 3.74 -22.27
CA ILE A 39 -3.28 3.72 -22.81
C ILE A 39 -3.73 5.17 -23.02
N SER A 40 -3.82 5.61 -24.27
CA SER A 40 -4.22 6.97 -24.65
C SER A 40 -5.67 7.07 -25.13
N ASP A 41 -6.32 5.94 -25.42
CA ASP A 41 -7.70 5.84 -25.92
C ASP A 41 -8.75 5.77 -24.81
N LYS A 42 -8.33 5.75 -23.55
CA LYS A 42 -9.22 5.71 -22.38
C LYS A 42 -8.83 6.79 -21.38
N THR A 43 -9.85 7.39 -20.78
CA THR A 43 -9.69 8.35 -19.68
C THR A 43 -10.15 7.71 -18.38
N GLY A 44 -9.50 8.09 -17.28
CA GLY A 44 -9.81 7.58 -15.96
C GLY A 44 -8.82 8.07 -14.93
N ALA A 45 -9.26 8.04 -13.69
CA ALA A 45 -8.44 8.33 -12.52
C ALA A 45 -8.85 7.38 -11.41
N GLY A 46 -7.88 6.94 -10.61
CA GLY A 46 -8.18 6.12 -9.45
C GLY A 46 -7.26 6.43 -8.29
N GLU A 47 -7.71 6.07 -7.11
CA GLU A 47 -6.93 6.02 -5.90
C GLU A 47 -7.10 4.63 -5.30
N ALA A 48 -5.98 3.99 -4.99
CA ALA A 48 -5.97 2.77 -4.19
C ALA A 48 -5.35 3.10 -2.83
N ALA A 49 -6.13 3.03 -1.76
CA ALA A 49 -5.64 3.07 -0.41
C ALA A 49 -5.44 1.63 0.10
N ILE A 50 -4.22 1.30 0.49
CA ILE A 50 -3.81 -0.04 0.92
C ILE A 50 -3.47 0.01 2.40
N GLY A 51 -4.26 -0.68 3.23
CA GLY A 51 -3.94 -0.94 4.63
C GLY A 51 -3.29 -2.31 4.77
N ILE A 52 -2.16 -2.40 5.46
CA ILE A 52 -1.52 -3.66 5.81
C ILE A 52 -1.48 -3.76 7.32
N ARG A 53 -2.20 -4.74 7.86
CA ARG A 53 -2.02 -5.22 9.23
C ARG A 53 -1.13 -6.46 9.18
N LEU A 54 -0.12 -6.54 10.03
CA LEU A 54 0.75 -7.71 10.07
C LEU A 54 1.14 -8.08 11.49
N GLU A 55 1.60 -9.32 11.64
CA GLU A 55 2.18 -9.84 12.87
C GLU A 55 3.61 -10.33 12.62
N ARG A 56 4.47 -10.19 13.63
CA ARG A 56 5.83 -10.69 13.61
C ARG A 56 6.06 -11.81 14.62
N GLY A 57 6.84 -12.79 14.20
CA GLY A 57 7.40 -13.81 15.07
C GLY A 57 8.49 -13.27 15.99
N ALA A 58 8.94 -14.11 16.91
CA ALA A 58 10.01 -13.78 17.87
C ALA A 58 11.35 -13.45 17.22
N ASP A 59 11.58 -13.90 15.99
CA ASP A 59 12.73 -13.63 15.15
C ASP A 59 12.60 -12.35 14.30
N GLY A 60 11.46 -11.64 14.42
CA GLY A 60 11.15 -10.43 13.65
C GLY A 60 10.62 -10.71 12.23
N ALA A 61 10.51 -11.97 11.83
CA ALA A 61 9.92 -12.35 10.56
C ALA A 61 8.41 -12.05 10.56
N ILE A 62 7.87 -11.59 9.43
CA ILE A 62 6.42 -11.46 9.28
C ILE A 62 5.82 -12.87 9.22
N THR A 63 4.83 -13.16 10.05
CA THR A 63 4.19 -14.48 10.15
C THR A 63 2.77 -14.51 9.62
N ASP A 64 2.09 -13.36 9.62
CA ASP A 64 0.74 -13.19 9.09
C ASP A 64 0.59 -11.76 8.54
N ALA A 65 -0.21 -11.61 7.49
CA ALA A 65 -0.61 -10.30 6.98
C ALA A 65 -2.07 -10.29 6.52
N VAL A 66 -2.77 -9.21 6.86
CA VAL A 66 -4.08 -8.84 6.32
C VAL A 66 -3.92 -7.54 5.54
N ILE A 67 -4.28 -7.60 4.27
CA ILE A 67 -4.17 -6.50 3.31
C ILE A 67 -5.59 -6.06 2.93
N ASP A 68 -5.92 -4.83 3.29
CA ASP A 68 -7.14 -4.14 2.95
C ASP A 68 -6.90 -3.21 1.76
N PHE A 69 -7.74 -3.32 0.74
CA PHE A 69 -7.74 -2.45 -0.43
C PHE A 69 -9.03 -1.64 -0.41
N ASP A 70 -8.92 -0.32 -0.45
CA ASP A 70 -10.03 0.61 -0.62
C ASP A 70 -9.81 1.39 -1.90
N ILE A 71 -10.62 1.11 -2.91
CA ILE A 71 -10.41 1.61 -4.27
C ILE A 71 -11.49 2.62 -4.60
N GLN A 72 -11.06 3.82 -4.97
CA GLN A 72 -11.88 4.84 -5.59
C GLN A 72 -11.50 4.93 -7.07
N LEU A 73 -12.46 4.80 -7.97
CA LEU A 73 -12.19 4.69 -9.39
C LEU A 73 -13.22 5.47 -10.22
N TYR A 74 -12.73 6.35 -11.08
CA TYR A 74 -13.48 7.02 -12.11
C TYR A 74 -12.98 6.55 -13.48
N LEU A 75 -13.89 6.09 -14.33
CA LEU A 75 -13.57 5.71 -15.70
C LEU A 75 -14.46 6.50 -16.65
N GLY A 76 -13.84 7.08 -17.68
CA GLY A 76 -14.57 7.87 -18.68
C GLY A 76 -15.35 7.01 -19.66
N GLN A 77 -15.19 5.69 -19.63
CA GLN A 77 -15.84 4.71 -20.49
C GLN A 77 -16.31 3.52 -19.66
N ALA A 78 -17.29 2.79 -20.20
CA ALA A 78 -17.79 1.62 -19.51
C ALA A 78 -16.79 0.45 -19.58
N GLU A 79 -16.55 -0.23 -18.46
CA GLU A 79 -15.53 -1.28 -18.29
C GLU A 79 -15.96 -2.35 -17.32
N GLN A 80 -15.80 -3.63 -17.70
CA GLN A 80 -16.02 -4.72 -16.75
C GLN A 80 -14.70 -5.09 -16.07
N LEU A 81 -14.50 -4.71 -14.80
CA LEU A 81 -13.29 -4.99 -14.01
C LEU A 81 -13.21 -6.49 -13.69
N VAL A 82 -12.04 -7.11 -13.89
CA VAL A 82 -11.88 -8.56 -13.73
C VAL A 82 -10.79 -8.98 -12.76
N ALA A 83 -9.86 -8.07 -12.44
CA ALA A 83 -8.77 -8.36 -11.52
C ALA A 83 -8.12 -7.08 -10.98
N MET A 84 -7.43 -7.23 -9.86
CA MET A 84 -6.52 -6.24 -9.29
C MET A 84 -5.31 -6.95 -8.71
N HIS A 85 -4.13 -6.40 -8.96
CA HIS A 85 -2.86 -7.00 -8.55
C HIS A 85 -1.94 -5.95 -7.94
N ILE A 86 -1.06 -6.41 -7.04
CA ILE A 86 0.19 -5.69 -6.76
C ILE A 86 1.31 -6.37 -7.52
N HIS A 87 2.04 -5.58 -8.29
CA HIS A 87 3.22 -6.00 -9.03
C HIS A 87 4.50 -5.41 -8.43
N ARG A 88 5.64 -6.04 -8.72
CA ARG A 88 6.98 -5.58 -8.31
C ARG A 88 7.76 -5.03 -9.50
N ALA A 89 7.74 -3.72 -9.70
CA ALA A 89 8.68 -3.01 -10.56
C ALA A 89 8.71 -1.50 -10.20
N GLY A 90 9.80 -0.85 -10.59
CA GLY A 90 9.90 0.61 -10.51
C GLY A 90 9.02 1.32 -11.55
N PRO A 91 8.90 2.66 -11.44
CA PRO A 91 8.06 3.47 -12.32
C PRO A 91 8.32 3.19 -13.81
N GLY A 92 7.25 3.00 -14.58
CA GLY A 92 7.31 2.82 -16.03
C GLY A 92 7.62 1.38 -16.49
N ALA A 93 8.19 0.52 -15.64
CA ALA A 93 8.48 -0.87 -15.98
C ALA A 93 7.29 -1.80 -15.70
N ASN A 94 7.25 -2.96 -16.36
CA ASN A 94 6.32 -4.05 -16.05
C ASN A 94 7.02 -5.05 -15.13
N GLY A 95 6.31 -5.54 -14.11
CA GLY A 95 6.83 -6.49 -13.13
C GLY A 95 5.95 -7.73 -12.95
N PRO A 96 6.47 -8.78 -12.29
CA PRO A 96 5.64 -9.93 -11.90
C PRO A 96 4.57 -9.53 -10.88
N ILE A 97 3.46 -10.29 -10.87
CA ILE A 97 2.45 -10.21 -9.83
C ILE A 97 3.04 -10.81 -8.56
N VAL A 98 2.99 -10.07 -7.46
CA VAL A 98 3.46 -10.51 -6.13
C VAL A 98 2.33 -10.66 -5.13
N ILE A 99 1.22 -9.94 -5.33
CA ILE A 99 -0.03 -10.17 -4.59
C ILE A 99 -1.15 -10.26 -5.62
N SER A 100 -1.73 -11.44 -5.73
CA SER A 100 -2.77 -11.77 -6.70
C SER A 100 -4.18 -11.50 -6.18
N SER A 101 -5.13 -11.30 -7.09
CA SER A 101 -6.56 -11.26 -6.80
C SER A 101 -7.16 -12.63 -6.49
N GLY A 102 -6.37 -13.71 -6.44
CA GLY A 102 -6.86 -15.11 -6.32
C GLY A 102 -7.70 -15.44 -5.07
N GLY A 103 -7.93 -14.48 -4.17
CA GLY A 103 -8.89 -14.56 -3.07
C GLY A 103 -9.73 -13.28 -2.88
N LEU A 104 -9.68 -12.34 -3.84
CA LEU A 104 -10.46 -11.11 -3.83
C LEU A 104 -11.78 -11.31 -4.59
N ASP A 105 -12.88 -10.87 -3.99
CA ASP A 105 -14.24 -11.12 -4.48
C ASP A 105 -14.70 -10.04 -5.45
N PHE A 106 -14.56 -10.31 -6.75
CA PHE A 106 -15.09 -9.47 -7.82
C PHE A 106 -16.49 -9.89 -8.27
N SER A 107 -17.29 -10.58 -7.45
CA SER A 107 -18.56 -11.19 -7.89
C SER A 107 -19.83 -10.34 -7.72
N THR A 108 -19.78 -9.12 -7.14
CA THR A 108 -20.97 -8.23 -6.97
C THR A 108 -20.60 -6.75 -6.79
N PRO A 109 -21.52 -5.80 -7.05
CA PRO A 109 -21.74 -5.16 -8.36
C PRO A 109 -20.56 -4.28 -8.87
N ALA A 110 -19.40 -4.30 -8.21
CA ALA A 110 -18.22 -3.48 -8.52
C ALA A 110 -17.50 -3.81 -9.85
N ILE A 111 -18.14 -4.62 -10.71
CA ILE A 111 -17.56 -5.14 -11.93
C ILE A 111 -17.83 -4.17 -13.08
N ASP A 112 -19.05 -3.66 -13.22
CA ASP A 112 -19.40 -2.79 -14.33
C ASP A 112 -19.13 -1.35 -13.95
N ALA A 113 -17.95 -0.88 -14.31
CA ALA A 113 -17.68 0.39 -14.97
C ALA A 113 -18.81 1.03 -15.79
N GLU A 114 -19.71 1.85 -15.31
CA GLU A 114 -20.48 2.81 -16.10
C GLU A 114 -19.64 4.07 -16.26
N ALA A 115 -19.66 4.62 -17.47
CA ALA A 115 -18.90 5.80 -17.82
C ALA A 115 -19.35 7.00 -16.98
N GLY A 116 -18.40 7.68 -16.34
CA GLY A 116 -18.67 8.93 -15.63
C GLY A 116 -19.01 8.80 -14.14
N ASP A 117 -19.14 7.58 -13.61
CA ASP A 117 -19.45 7.36 -12.20
C ASP A 117 -18.21 7.07 -11.35
N LEU A 118 -18.21 7.62 -10.13
CA LEU A 118 -17.24 7.24 -9.10
C LEU A 118 -17.64 5.88 -8.52
N ARG A 119 -16.72 4.92 -8.59
CA ARG A 119 -16.85 3.62 -7.94
C ARG A 119 -16.00 3.56 -6.70
N ILE A 120 -16.57 2.98 -5.66
CA ILE A 120 -15.88 2.69 -4.40
C ILE A 120 -16.09 1.21 -4.12
N PHE A 121 -15.01 0.46 -4.00
CA PHE A 121 -15.08 -0.95 -3.62
C PHE A 121 -13.93 -1.34 -2.71
N LYS A 122 -14.18 -2.34 -1.87
CA LYS A 122 -13.22 -2.82 -0.88
C LYS A 122 -12.92 -4.29 -1.10
N GLN A 123 -11.65 -4.64 -0.94
CA GLN A 123 -11.17 -6.01 -1.02
C GLN A 123 -10.28 -6.31 0.17
N ARG A 124 -10.26 -7.56 0.63
CA ARG A 124 -9.43 -7.99 1.76
C ARG A 124 -8.75 -9.31 1.42
N LEU A 125 -7.44 -9.37 1.66
CA LEU A 125 -6.64 -10.59 1.56
C LEU A 125 -5.96 -10.85 2.91
N ALA A 126 -6.34 -11.94 3.57
CA ALA A 126 -5.55 -12.49 4.68
C ALA A 126 -4.64 -13.60 4.15
N SER A 127 -3.36 -13.59 4.51
CA SER A 127 -2.40 -14.55 3.99
C SER A 127 -1.25 -14.83 4.95
N MET A 128 -0.87 -16.11 5.00
CA MET A 128 0.37 -16.60 5.60
C MET A 128 1.32 -17.16 4.50
N ASP A 129 1.01 -16.92 3.23
CA ASP A 129 1.82 -17.43 2.11
C ASP A 129 3.19 -16.73 2.10
N PRO A 130 4.32 -17.46 2.11
CA PRO A 130 5.65 -16.86 2.15
C PRO A 130 5.93 -15.84 1.03
N THR A 131 5.34 -16.01 -0.15
CA THR A 131 5.48 -15.08 -1.29
C THR A 131 4.76 -13.77 -0.99
N VAL A 132 3.57 -13.83 -0.41
CA VAL A 132 2.82 -12.63 -0.01
C VAL A 132 3.55 -11.92 1.13
N LEU A 133 4.07 -12.67 2.11
CA LEU A 133 4.81 -12.09 3.23
C LEU A 133 6.14 -11.42 2.78
N GLU A 134 6.85 -12.01 1.80
CA GLU A 134 8.02 -11.38 1.16
C GLU A 134 7.62 -10.10 0.41
N ALA A 135 6.49 -10.13 -0.31
CA ALA A 135 5.97 -8.95 -0.99
C ALA A 135 5.63 -7.84 0.02
N VAL A 136 4.96 -8.16 1.12
CA VAL A 136 4.66 -7.21 2.20
C VAL A 136 5.94 -6.61 2.76
N ALA A 137 6.92 -7.44 3.14
CA ALA A 137 8.21 -6.94 3.65
C ALA A 137 8.88 -5.98 2.66
N GLY A 138 8.85 -6.30 1.37
CA GLY A 138 9.40 -5.44 0.32
C GLY A 138 8.62 -4.14 0.13
N ILE A 139 7.29 -4.14 0.23
CA ILE A 139 6.44 -2.94 0.18
C ILE A 139 6.76 -2.02 1.35
N LEU A 140 6.91 -2.55 2.57
CA LEU A 140 7.30 -1.76 3.75
C LEU A 140 8.66 -1.09 3.56
N ALA A 141 9.62 -1.79 2.95
CA ALA A 141 10.98 -1.30 2.76
C ALA A 141 11.09 -0.28 1.60
N ASN A 142 10.36 -0.49 0.52
CA ASN A 142 10.38 0.38 -0.65
C ASN A 142 9.03 0.33 -1.40
N PRO A 143 8.01 1.10 -0.96
CA PRO A 143 6.71 1.07 -1.61
C PRO A 143 6.79 1.52 -3.07
N GLY A 144 7.69 2.46 -3.38
CA GLY A 144 7.94 2.93 -4.74
C GLY A 144 8.49 1.88 -5.71
N GLY A 145 8.83 0.67 -5.25
CA GLY A 145 9.17 -0.50 -6.07
C GLY A 145 7.97 -1.38 -6.47
N TYR A 146 6.75 -0.98 -6.11
CA TYR A 146 5.52 -1.75 -6.31
C TYR A 146 4.39 -0.88 -6.86
N TYR A 147 3.48 -1.47 -7.64
CA TYR A 147 2.28 -0.79 -8.12
C TYR A 147 1.03 -1.64 -8.00
N VAL A 148 -0.09 -0.95 -7.81
CA VAL A 148 -1.43 -1.51 -8.02
C VAL A 148 -1.74 -1.42 -9.51
N ASN A 149 -2.25 -2.50 -10.10
CA ASN A 149 -2.84 -2.51 -11.43
C ASN A 149 -4.23 -3.14 -11.39
N ILE A 150 -5.20 -2.51 -12.05
CA ILE A 150 -6.57 -3.01 -12.20
C ILE A 150 -6.79 -3.35 -13.66
N HIS A 151 -7.48 -4.46 -13.91
CA HIS A 151 -7.70 -5.03 -15.23
C HIS A 151 -9.19 -5.07 -15.55
N SER A 152 -9.54 -4.94 -16.83
CA SER A 152 -10.91 -5.15 -17.31
C SER A 152 -10.99 -6.19 -18.41
N THR A 153 -12.20 -6.59 -18.80
CA THR A 153 -12.41 -7.47 -19.95
C THR A 153 -11.83 -6.89 -21.24
N SER A 154 -11.93 -5.56 -21.42
CA SER A 154 -11.42 -4.88 -22.62
C SER A 154 -9.91 -4.59 -22.55
N LYS A 155 -9.34 -4.48 -21.34
CA LYS A 155 -7.90 -4.25 -21.11
C LYS A 155 -7.34 -5.25 -20.09
N ARG A 156 -7.22 -6.51 -20.52
CA ARG A 156 -6.77 -7.62 -19.67
C ARG A 156 -5.31 -7.53 -19.22
N SER A 157 -4.47 -6.80 -19.96
CA SER A 157 -3.05 -6.62 -19.62
C SER A 157 -2.80 -5.51 -18.61
N GLY A 158 -3.85 -4.73 -18.28
CA GLY A 158 -3.80 -3.55 -17.40
C GLY A 158 -4.71 -2.47 -17.98
N LEU A 159 -5.65 -1.97 -17.20
CA LEU A 159 -6.53 -0.86 -17.55
C LEU A 159 -6.02 0.44 -16.94
N ILE A 160 -5.57 0.37 -15.69
CA ILE A 160 -5.19 1.53 -14.88
C ILE A 160 -4.25 1.10 -13.75
N ARG A 161 -3.10 1.77 -13.63
CA ARG A 161 -2.09 1.48 -12.58
C ARG A 161 -1.53 2.72 -11.91
N GLY A 162 -0.94 2.53 -10.74
CA GLY A 162 -0.20 3.56 -10.00
C GLY A 162 0.82 2.95 -9.03
N GLN A 163 1.98 3.60 -8.86
CA GLN A 163 2.97 3.19 -7.85
C GLN A 163 2.43 3.38 -6.44
N LEU A 164 2.78 2.45 -5.57
CA LEU A 164 2.59 2.61 -4.14
C LEU A 164 3.53 3.69 -3.60
N GLN A 165 3.02 4.44 -2.63
CA GLN A 165 3.71 5.44 -1.86
C GLN A 165 3.19 5.38 -0.42
N ASN A 166 4.00 5.82 0.55
CA ASN A 166 3.53 5.97 1.92
C ASN A 166 2.30 6.87 1.96
N SER A 167 1.31 6.53 2.80
CA SER A 167 0.18 7.42 2.99
C SER A 167 0.64 8.72 3.66
N PRO A 168 -0.05 9.85 3.43
CA PRO A 168 0.23 11.09 4.16
C PRO A 168 0.21 10.89 5.67
N GLU A 169 -0.69 10.06 6.20
CA GLU A 169 -0.77 9.75 7.63
C GLU A 169 0.46 8.99 8.14
N THR A 170 0.97 8.02 7.37
CA THR A 170 2.21 7.32 7.70
C THR A 170 3.39 8.28 7.69
N LEU A 171 3.45 9.22 6.72
CA LEU A 171 4.49 10.25 6.68
C LEU A 171 4.39 11.21 7.89
N ILE A 172 3.18 11.61 8.28
CA ILE A 172 2.95 12.42 9.49
C ILE A 172 3.44 11.67 10.73
N SER A 173 3.09 10.39 10.87
CA SER A 173 3.50 9.56 12.00
C SER A 173 5.03 9.40 12.06
N MET A 174 5.68 9.07 10.96
CA MET A 174 7.15 8.94 10.87
C MET A 174 7.86 10.25 11.21
N ALA A 175 7.40 11.37 10.63
CA ALA A 175 7.96 12.68 10.91
C ALA A 175 7.77 13.07 12.39
N THR A 176 6.61 12.77 12.97
CA THR A 176 6.32 13.04 14.38
C THR A 176 7.20 12.19 15.31
N GLN A 177 7.39 10.89 15.02
CA GLN A 177 8.28 10.03 15.79
C GLN A 177 9.74 10.49 15.69
N GLN A 178 10.21 10.80 14.48
CA GLN A 178 11.57 11.31 14.27
C GLN A 178 11.81 12.67 14.95
N GLY A 179 10.81 13.56 14.95
CA GLY A 179 10.87 14.83 15.69
C GLY A 179 10.85 14.64 17.21
N ALA A 180 10.17 13.62 17.72
CA ALA A 180 10.19 13.25 19.13
C ALA A 180 11.54 12.66 19.56
N ASP A 181 12.15 11.84 18.71
CA ASP A 181 13.47 11.23 18.96
C ASP A 181 14.60 12.27 18.93
N ASN A 182 14.47 13.29 18.07
CA ASN A 182 15.48 14.34 17.89
C ASN A 182 15.24 15.60 18.74
N GLY A 183 14.08 15.72 19.42
CA GLY A 183 13.73 16.90 20.23
C GLY A 183 13.42 18.17 19.42
N GLU A 184 13.20 18.06 18.11
CA GLU A 184 12.95 19.18 17.20
C GLU A 184 11.55 19.07 16.55
N ALA A 185 10.53 19.50 17.28
CA ALA A 185 9.13 19.42 16.81
C ALA A 185 8.77 20.41 15.66
N ILE A 186 9.71 21.23 15.18
CA ILE A 186 9.42 22.36 14.28
C ILE A 186 9.68 22.02 12.78
N ASP A 187 10.50 21.01 12.46
CA ASP A 187 10.82 20.66 11.06
C ASP A 187 9.72 19.85 10.36
N THR A 188 8.86 19.18 11.13
CA THR A 188 7.83 18.26 10.63
C THR A 188 6.69 18.96 9.87
N LEU A 189 6.29 20.16 10.29
CA LEU A 189 5.29 20.97 9.57
C LEU A 189 5.83 21.49 8.22
N THR A 190 7.14 21.67 8.12
CA THR A 190 7.82 22.15 6.91
C THR A 190 7.92 21.04 5.86
N GLU A 191 8.27 19.81 6.28
CA GLU A 191 8.22 18.63 5.41
C GLU A 191 6.79 18.27 4.97
N LEU A 192 5.80 18.44 5.86
CA LEU A 192 4.39 18.26 5.52
C LEU A 192 3.91 19.29 4.51
N ALA A 193 4.27 20.56 4.69
CA ALA A 193 3.97 21.59 3.72
C ALA A 193 4.64 21.31 2.37
N MET A 194 5.88 20.78 2.35
CA MET A 194 6.56 20.38 1.11
C MET A 194 5.90 19.18 0.43
N THR A 195 5.50 18.16 1.19
CA THR A 195 4.82 16.97 0.66
C THR A 195 3.45 17.31 0.13
N LEU A 196 2.64 18.06 0.89
CA LEU A 196 1.34 18.54 0.45
C LEU A 196 1.48 19.42 -0.80
N ARG A 197 2.46 20.34 -0.81
CA ARG A 197 2.74 21.18 -1.99
C ARG A 197 3.16 20.35 -3.20
N THR A 198 3.94 19.29 -3.02
CA THR A 198 4.36 18.38 -4.09
C THR A 198 3.16 17.61 -4.63
N THR A 199 2.32 17.06 -3.74
CA THR A 199 1.10 16.35 -4.10
C THR A 199 0.11 17.25 -4.84
N VAL A 200 -0.14 18.46 -4.32
CA VAL A 200 -1.01 19.45 -4.97
C VAL A 200 -0.45 19.87 -6.33
N ASN A 201 0.86 20.10 -6.45
CA ASN A 201 1.49 20.44 -7.73
C ASN A 201 1.41 19.30 -8.75
N ASN A 202 1.57 18.06 -8.29
CA ASN A 202 1.45 16.88 -9.14
C ASN A 202 0.00 16.69 -9.62
N ILE A 203 -0.99 16.93 -8.75
CA ILE A 203 -2.41 16.95 -9.12
C ILE A 203 -2.67 18.08 -10.12
N ALA A 204 -2.24 19.29 -9.82
CA ALA A 204 -2.47 20.46 -10.67
C ALA A 204 -1.85 20.32 -12.07
N ARG A 205 -0.65 19.72 -12.17
CA ARG A 205 -0.03 19.38 -13.46
C ARG A 205 -0.82 18.32 -14.23
N ARG A 206 -1.28 17.27 -13.54
CA ARG A 206 -2.11 16.22 -14.15
C ARG A 206 -3.46 16.75 -14.63
N LEU A 207 -3.98 17.79 -13.98
CA LEU A 207 -5.21 18.49 -14.37
C LEU A 207 -4.97 19.61 -15.40
N GLY A 208 -3.73 19.85 -15.84
CA GLY A 208 -3.40 20.93 -16.79
C GLY A 208 -3.55 22.35 -16.22
N LEU A 209 -3.66 22.49 -14.90
CA LEU A 209 -3.84 23.77 -14.20
C LEU A 209 -2.53 24.55 -14.01
N VAL A 210 -1.39 23.88 -14.22
CA VAL A 210 -0.04 24.48 -14.15
C VAL A 210 0.78 23.94 -15.32
N PRO A 211 1.53 24.80 -16.06
CA PRO A 211 2.37 24.36 -17.15
C PRO A 211 3.46 23.38 -16.68
N ALA A 212 3.79 22.41 -17.54
CA ALA A 212 4.95 21.54 -17.35
C ALA A 212 6.25 22.39 -17.41
N PRO A 213 7.30 22.03 -16.65
CA PRO A 213 8.57 22.74 -16.68
C PRO A 213 9.25 22.62 -18.05
#